data_AF-A0A959CWF8-F1
#
_entry.id   AF-A0A959CWF8-F1
#
_cell.length_a   1.000
_cell.length_b   1.000
_cell.length_c   1.000
_cell.angle_alpha   90.00
_cell.angle_beta   90.00
_cell.angle_gamma   90.00
#
_symmetry.space_group_name_H-M   'P 1'
#
loop_
_entity.id
_entity.type
_entity.pdbx_description
1 polymer ?
#
loop_
_entity_poly.entity_id
_entity_poly.type
_entity_poly.pdbx_seq_one_letter_code
_entity_poly.pdbx_strand_id
1 'polypeptide(L)'
;ESIAQLYDFEKVVPFLFDKRLRVEPMGRARTEEVITRSAVKFNIWLENEEVPEQVIEALSEGKGRVELTYLQVFLDQLYQEAARRNPASIGFDRKLIREVGNIEDVLGDFLEKQTAYIQGELNKHHPNAPLMAVRKVLSAFATLEGTKRPLTKEQVALSNLKSEQVAFIVDKLEQARILRYENQLYEFSHDTLALQVAGQRSADEVALLQISRIVRDRFHSYQATRTLLNAN
;
A
#
# COMPACT_ATOMS: atom_id res chain seq x y z
N GLU A 1 -5.57 -11.41 -22.32
CA GLU A 1 -6.70 -12.31 -22.62
C GLU A 1 -7.07 -13.03 -21.33
N SER A 2 -8.34 -12.90 -20.97
CA SER A 2 -8.74 -12.69 -19.57
C SER A 2 -9.49 -13.88 -18.99
N ILE A 3 -9.43 -13.98 -17.67
CA ILE A 3 -10.11 -14.90 -16.73
C ILE A 3 -11.58 -15.23 -17.08
N ALA A 4 -12.24 -14.42 -17.92
CA ALA A 4 -13.57 -14.69 -18.47
C ALA A 4 -13.68 -16.05 -19.18
N GLN A 5 -12.63 -16.52 -19.86
CA GLN A 5 -12.63 -17.84 -20.51
C GLN A 5 -12.58 -19.02 -19.53
N LEU A 6 -12.26 -18.78 -18.25
CA LEU A 6 -12.19 -19.81 -17.22
C LEU A 6 -13.55 -20.06 -16.54
N TYR A 7 -14.56 -19.22 -16.79
CA TYR A 7 -15.94 -19.45 -16.30
C TYR A 7 -16.57 -20.70 -16.92
N ASP A 8 -16.27 -20.99 -18.19
CA ASP A 8 -16.78 -22.19 -18.86
C ASP A 8 -16.22 -23.48 -18.22
N PHE A 9 -15.07 -23.40 -17.56
CA PHE A 9 -14.43 -24.52 -16.87
C PHE A 9 -14.98 -24.78 -15.46
N GLU A 10 -15.75 -23.84 -14.89
CA GLU A 10 -16.44 -24.02 -13.60
C GLU A 10 -17.48 -25.16 -13.67
N LYS A 11 -18.10 -25.36 -14.84
CA LYS A 11 -19.05 -26.47 -15.09
C LYS A 11 -18.38 -27.85 -15.04
N VAL A 12 -17.08 -27.92 -15.32
CA VAL A 12 -16.32 -29.17 -15.41
C VAL A 12 -15.53 -29.43 -14.13
N VAL A 13 -15.05 -28.38 -13.46
CA VAL A 13 -14.31 -28.46 -12.20
C VAL A 13 -14.98 -27.53 -11.18
N PRO A 14 -15.95 -28.03 -10.39
CA PRO A 14 -16.73 -27.23 -9.44
C PRO A 14 -15.89 -26.53 -8.37
N PHE A 15 -14.65 -26.97 -8.16
CA PHE A 15 -13.73 -26.46 -7.14
C PHE A 15 -12.62 -25.56 -7.72
N LEU A 16 -12.69 -25.16 -8.99
CA LEU A 16 -11.63 -24.37 -9.65
C LEU A 16 -11.40 -23.01 -8.94
N PHE A 17 -12.44 -22.46 -8.32
CA PHE A 17 -12.40 -21.17 -7.61
C PHE A 17 -12.49 -21.30 -6.08
N ASP A 18 -12.52 -22.52 -5.54
CA ASP A 18 -12.83 -22.82 -4.13
C ASP A 18 -11.75 -22.33 -3.14
N LYS A 19 -10.57 -21.97 -3.66
CA LYS A 19 -9.41 -21.49 -2.88
C LYS A 19 -9.30 -19.97 -2.81
N ARG A 20 -10.26 -19.20 -3.34
CA ARG A 20 -10.22 -17.73 -3.29
C ARG A 20 -10.97 -17.20 -2.07
N LEU A 21 -10.23 -16.93 -0.99
CA LEU A 21 -10.72 -16.07 0.07
C LEU A 21 -10.70 -14.62 -0.44
N ARG A 22 -11.84 -14.09 -0.87
CA ARG A 22 -11.96 -12.68 -1.24
C ARG A 22 -12.34 -11.87 0.00
N VAL A 23 -11.44 -10.99 0.43
CA VAL A 23 -11.75 -10.00 1.47
C VAL A 23 -12.54 -8.88 0.80
N GLU A 24 -13.85 -8.83 1.05
CA GLU A 24 -14.69 -7.76 0.53
C GLU A 24 -14.50 -6.47 1.36
N PRO A 25 -14.53 -5.29 0.73
CA PRO A 25 -14.57 -4.00 1.43
C PRO A 25 -15.73 -3.96 2.42
N MET A 26 -15.53 -3.28 3.54
CA MET A 26 -16.57 -3.16 4.56
C MET A 26 -17.63 -2.15 4.10
N GLY A 27 -18.90 -2.55 4.23
CA GLY A 27 -20.02 -1.62 4.13
C GLY A 27 -20.13 -0.73 5.37
N ARG A 28 -20.81 0.42 5.25
CA ARG A 28 -20.91 1.45 6.30
C ARG A 28 -21.26 0.90 7.68
N ALA A 29 -22.31 0.08 7.79
CA ALA A 29 -22.76 -0.49 9.07
C ALA A 29 -21.69 -1.35 9.78
N ARG A 30 -20.92 -2.13 9.02
CA ARG A 30 -19.86 -2.97 9.58
C ARG A 30 -18.66 -2.13 10.01
N THR A 31 -18.34 -1.08 9.24
CA THR A 31 -17.27 -0.14 9.57
C THR A 31 -17.59 0.61 10.86
N GLU A 32 -18.82 1.08 11.01
CA GLU A 32 -19.31 1.74 12.24
C GLU A 32 -19.25 0.81 13.46
N GLU A 33 -19.68 -0.45 13.31
CA GLU A 33 -19.56 -1.45 14.37
C GLU A 33 -18.10 -1.64 14.80
N VAL A 34 -17.17 -1.75 13.84
CA VAL A 34 -15.74 -1.94 14.13
C VAL A 34 -15.15 -0.70 14.82
N ILE A 35 -15.50 0.51 14.40
CA ILE A 35 -15.03 1.75 15.05
C ILE A 35 -15.51 1.76 16.50
N THR A 36 -16.81 1.55 16.72
CA THR A 36 -17.43 1.61 18.05
C THR A 36 -16.84 0.55 18.98
N ARG A 37 -16.73 -0.70 18.51
CA ARG A 37 -16.16 -1.79 19.32
C ARG A 37 -14.68 -1.59 19.60
N SER A 38 -13.93 -1.01 18.66
CA SER A 38 -12.52 -0.68 18.88
C SER A 38 -12.38 0.45 19.90
N ALA A 39 -13.18 1.51 19.79
CA ALA A 39 -13.18 2.62 20.74
C ALA A 39 -13.46 2.14 22.18
N VAL A 40 -14.49 1.31 22.37
CA VAL A 40 -14.79 0.70 23.68
C VAL A 40 -13.63 -0.14 24.19
N LYS A 41 -13.03 -0.97 23.34
CA LYS A 41 -11.92 -1.86 23.73
C LYS A 41 -10.67 -1.10 24.17
N PHE A 42 -10.40 0.06 23.57
CA PHE A 42 -9.23 0.88 23.86
C PHE A 42 -9.53 2.06 24.81
N ASN A 43 -10.73 2.11 25.42
CA ASN A 43 -11.19 3.20 26.29
C ASN A 43 -11.10 4.59 25.63
N ILE A 44 -11.42 4.66 24.34
CA ILE A 44 -11.46 5.90 23.56
C ILE A 44 -12.85 6.49 23.69
N TRP A 45 -12.92 7.77 24.09
CA TRP A 45 -14.18 8.50 24.16
C TRP A 45 -14.57 9.02 22.78
N LEU A 46 -15.83 8.83 22.38
CA LEU A 46 -16.38 9.41 21.15
C LEU A 46 -17.21 10.62 21.54
N GLU A 47 -16.95 11.78 20.93
CA GLU A 47 -17.64 13.02 21.27
C GLU A 47 -19.15 12.94 21.02
N ASN A 48 -19.53 12.35 19.87
CA ASN A 48 -20.91 12.18 19.44
C ASN A 48 -21.08 10.85 18.69
N GLU A 49 -22.33 10.38 18.56
CA GLU A 49 -22.68 9.20 17.75
C GLU A 49 -22.38 9.37 16.25
N GLU A 50 -22.17 10.61 15.78
CA GLU A 50 -21.81 10.92 14.38
C GLU A 50 -20.31 10.71 14.07
N VAL A 51 -19.46 10.53 15.08
CA VAL A 51 -17.99 10.40 14.89
C VAL A 51 -17.63 9.23 13.96
N PRO A 52 -18.19 8.01 14.12
CA PRO A 52 -17.97 6.91 13.19
C PRO A 52 -18.37 7.25 11.75
N GLU A 53 -19.48 7.98 11.57
CA GLU A 53 -19.94 8.39 10.24
C GLU A 53 -18.98 9.39 9.59
N GLN A 54 -18.47 10.35 10.36
CA GLN A 54 -17.47 11.31 9.89
C GLN A 54 -16.15 10.63 9.50
N VAL A 55 -15.73 9.61 10.25
CA VAL A 55 -14.57 8.78 9.90
C VAL A 55 -14.82 8.02 8.59
N ILE A 56 -16.01 7.44 8.42
CA ILE A 56 -16.39 6.76 7.17
C ILE A 56 -16.39 7.74 6.00
N GLU A 57 -16.90 8.95 6.17
CA GLU A 57 -16.93 9.97 5.13
C GLU A 57 -15.51 10.39 4.72
N ALA A 58 -14.63 10.63 5.70
CA ALA A 58 -13.22 10.96 5.47
C ALA A 58 -12.45 9.83 4.75
N LEU A 59 -12.79 8.57 5.04
CA LEU A 59 -12.15 7.39 4.45
C LEU A 59 -12.70 6.98 3.09
N SER A 60 -13.99 7.20 2.86
CA SER A 60 -14.67 6.66 1.68
C SER A 60 -14.72 7.62 0.50
N GLU A 61 -14.34 8.89 0.67
CA GLU A 61 -14.41 9.92 -0.40
C GLU A 61 -15.76 9.90 -1.14
N GLY A 62 -16.85 9.56 -0.44
CA GLY A 62 -18.18 9.41 -1.03
C GLY A 62 -18.48 8.07 -1.74
N LYS A 63 -17.51 7.16 -1.89
CA LYS A 63 -17.68 5.83 -2.53
C LYS A 63 -18.33 4.79 -1.61
N GLY A 64 -18.48 5.08 -0.31
CA GLY A 64 -19.22 4.28 0.67
C GLY A 64 -18.63 2.90 1.01
N ARG A 65 -17.45 2.55 0.49
CA ARG A 65 -16.72 1.32 0.78
C ARG A 65 -15.40 1.67 1.44
N VAL A 66 -15.12 1.05 2.58
CA VAL A 66 -13.89 1.28 3.34
C VAL A 66 -13.12 -0.03 3.45
N GLU A 67 -11.85 0.00 3.07
CA GLU A 67 -10.96 -1.14 3.27
C GLU A 67 -10.47 -1.17 4.72
N LEU A 68 -10.46 -2.36 5.33
CA LEU A 68 -10.15 -2.51 6.75
C LEU A 68 -8.77 -1.95 7.11
N THR A 69 -7.77 -2.14 6.25
CA THR A 69 -6.42 -1.60 6.46
C THR A 69 -6.40 -0.07 6.47
N TYR A 70 -7.23 0.60 5.64
CA TYR A 70 -7.35 2.06 5.66
C TYR A 70 -7.95 2.54 6.96
N LEU A 71 -9.05 1.89 7.37
CA LEU A 71 -9.66 2.16 8.66
C LEU A 71 -8.64 2.01 9.81
N GLN A 72 -7.84 0.94 9.77
CA GLN A 72 -6.86 0.67 10.82
C GLN A 72 -5.76 1.73 10.88
N VAL A 73 -5.16 2.11 9.74
CA VAL A 73 -4.11 3.16 9.71
C VAL A 73 -4.68 4.51 10.13
N PHE A 74 -5.89 4.84 9.70
CA PHE A 74 -6.55 6.10 10.05
C PHE A 74 -6.91 6.18 11.53
N LEU A 75 -7.46 5.11 12.10
CA LEU A 75 -7.76 5.04 13.54
C LEU A 75 -6.47 5.07 14.39
N ASP A 76 -5.39 4.45 13.93
CA ASP A 76 -4.09 4.53 14.60
C ASP A 76 -3.56 5.97 14.59
N GLN A 77 -3.62 6.66 13.45
CA GLN A 77 -3.20 8.07 13.37
C GLN A 77 -4.06 9.00 14.24
N LEU A 78 -5.39 8.82 14.26
CA LEU A 78 -6.29 9.52 15.18
C LEU A 78 -5.91 9.28 16.64
N TYR A 79 -5.62 8.03 17.00
CA TYR A 79 -5.21 7.66 18.34
C TYR A 79 -3.90 8.34 18.74
N GLN A 80 -2.89 8.33 17.86
CA GLN A 80 -1.59 8.97 18.13
C GLN A 80 -1.73 10.49 18.33
N GLU A 81 -2.52 11.18 17.49
CA GLU A 81 -2.74 12.62 17.65
C GLU A 81 -3.57 12.95 18.90
N ALA A 82 -4.59 12.14 19.22
CA ALA A 82 -5.35 12.30 20.46
C ALA A 82 -4.46 12.09 21.70
N ALA A 83 -3.63 11.04 21.69
CA ALA A 83 -2.69 10.75 22.77
C ALA A 83 -1.63 11.85 22.92
N ARG A 84 -1.21 12.48 21.82
CA ARG A 84 -0.27 13.63 21.85
C ARG A 84 -0.88 14.86 22.50
N ARG A 85 -2.17 15.12 22.28
CA ARG A 85 -2.89 16.24 22.90
C ARG A 85 -3.19 16.00 24.37
N ASN A 86 -3.70 14.81 24.69
CA ASN A 86 -4.07 14.47 26.05
C ASN A 86 -3.85 12.97 26.33
N PRO A 87 -2.69 12.61 26.93
CA PRO A 87 -2.38 11.22 27.27
C PRO A 87 -3.34 10.59 28.29
N ALA A 88 -4.06 11.40 29.08
CA ALA A 88 -4.92 10.93 30.16
C ALA A 88 -6.35 10.63 29.71
N SER A 89 -6.81 11.20 28.59
CA SER A 89 -8.15 11.00 28.05
C SER A 89 -8.12 11.11 26.54
N ILE A 90 -8.13 9.95 25.87
CA ILE A 90 -8.11 9.86 24.42
C ILE A 90 -9.54 9.97 23.91
N GLY A 91 -9.83 11.07 23.22
CA GLY A 91 -11.13 11.36 22.63
C GLY A 91 -11.03 11.58 21.13
N PHE A 92 -12.01 11.06 20.38
CA PHE A 92 -12.18 11.39 18.97
C PHE A 92 -13.25 12.46 18.82
N ASP A 93 -12.83 13.62 18.35
CA ASP A 93 -13.68 14.79 18.10
C ASP A 93 -13.63 15.20 16.62
N ARG A 94 -14.60 16.01 16.18
CA ARG A 94 -14.67 16.46 14.78
C ARG A 94 -13.46 17.29 14.35
N LYS A 95 -12.82 18.00 15.28
CA LYS A 95 -11.66 18.85 14.97
C LYS A 95 -10.44 18.00 14.66
N LEU A 96 -10.23 16.93 15.43
CA LEU A 96 -9.17 15.94 15.26
C LEU A 96 -9.29 15.24 13.91
N ILE A 97 -10.50 14.81 13.52
CA ILE A 97 -10.72 14.19 12.20
C ILE A 97 -10.35 15.15 11.07
N ARG A 98 -10.73 16.44 11.19
CA ARG A 98 -10.37 17.46 10.19
C ARG A 98 -8.89 17.79 10.17
N GLU A 99 -8.21 17.75 11.31
CA GLU A 99 -6.77 18.00 11.40
C GLU A 99 -5.93 16.84 10.89
N VAL A 100 -6.37 15.60 11.12
CA VAL A 100 -5.74 14.41 10.52
C VAL A 100 -5.89 14.42 9.00
N GLY A 101 -6.94 15.08 8.49
CA GLY A 101 -7.09 15.33 7.06
C GLY A 101 -7.62 14.13 6.30
N ASN A 102 -7.31 14.08 5.00
CA ASN A 102 -7.79 13.02 4.12
C ASN A 102 -6.92 11.76 4.23
N ILE A 103 -7.49 10.63 3.83
CA ILE A 103 -6.78 9.35 3.87
C ILE A 103 -5.48 9.36 3.05
N GLU A 104 -5.41 10.13 1.96
CA GLU A 104 -4.20 10.24 1.14
C GLU A 104 -3.01 10.81 1.93
N ASP A 105 -3.25 11.90 2.68
CA ASP A 105 -2.24 12.56 3.50
C ASP A 105 -1.78 11.63 4.63
N VAL A 106 -2.75 10.98 5.30
CA VAL A 106 -2.47 10.01 6.37
C VAL A 106 -1.65 8.83 5.87
N LEU A 107 -1.95 8.32 4.68
CA LEU A 107 -1.20 7.21 4.08
C LEU A 107 0.21 7.66 3.67
N GLY A 108 0.38 8.89 3.18
CA GLY A 108 1.68 9.48 2.90
C GLY A 108 2.55 9.56 4.16
N ASP A 109 2.02 10.14 5.23
CA ASP A 109 2.67 10.26 6.54
C ASP A 109 3.00 8.88 7.14
N PHE A 110 2.04 7.95 7.07
CA PHE A 110 2.23 6.58 7.53
C PHE A 110 3.37 5.90 6.76
N LEU A 111 3.37 6.01 5.44
CA LEU A 111 4.40 5.41 4.59
C LEU A 111 5.78 6.00 4.91
N GLU A 112 5.89 7.30 5.12
CA GLU A 112 7.15 7.96 5.48
C GLU A 112 7.67 7.50 6.84
N LYS A 113 6.81 7.48 7.87
CA LYS A 113 7.15 6.99 9.21
C LYS A 113 7.63 5.54 9.19
N GLN A 114 6.91 4.67 8.49
CA GLN A 114 7.28 3.25 8.36
C GLN A 114 8.58 3.09 7.56
N THR A 115 8.77 3.86 6.48
CA THR A 115 10.00 3.84 5.70
C THR A 115 11.21 4.21 6.56
N ALA A 116 11.10 5.27 7.36
CA ALA A 116 12.17 5.71 8.26
C ALA A 116 12.46 4.67 9.35
N TYR A 117 11.41 4.10 9.96
CA TYR A 117 11.53 3.05 10.97
C TYR A 117 12.22 1.80 10.41
N ILE A 118 11.77 1.28 9.26
CA ILE A 118 12.32 0.08 8.63
C ILE A 118 13.77 0.32 8.18
N GLN A 119 14.09 1.52 7.68
CA GLN A 119 15.46 1.86 7.30
C GLN A 119 16.38 1.92 8.54
N GLY A 120 15.88 2.42 9.68
CA GLY A 120 16.60 2.39 10.96
C GLY A 120 16.88 0.97 11.44
N GLU A 121 15.88 0.08 11.38
CA GLU A 121 16.04 -1.33 11.73
C GLU A 121 16.98 -2.05 10.76
N LEU A 122 16.89 -1.76 9.46
CA LEU A 122 17.78 -2.29 8.44
C LEU A 122 19.23 -1.91 8.73
N ASN A 123 19.51 -0.66 9.11
CA ASN A 123 20.87 -0.21 9.41
C ASN A 123 21.45 -0.89 10.67
N LYS A 124 20.60 -1.24 11.66
CA LYS A 124 21.04 -1.99 12.85
C LYS A 124 21.43 -3.43 12.51
N HIS A 125 20.65 -4.10 11.67
CA HIS A 125 20.90 -5.50 11.29
C HIS A 125 21.91 -5.63 10.14
N HIS A 126 22.00 -4.62 9.27
CA HIS A 126 22.85 -4.60 8.08
C HIS A 126 23.52 -3.22 7.93
N PRO A 127 24.67 -2.98 8.59
CA PRO A 127 25.35 -1.67 8.60
C PRO A 127 25.78 -1.16 7.21
N ASN A 128 25.94 -2.08 6.24
CA ASN A 128 26.32 -1.76 4.87
C ASN A 128 25.10 -1.49 3.95
N ALA A 129 23.91 -1.32 4.50
CA ALA A 129 22.72 -1.02 3.72
C ALA A 129 22.74 0.43 3.18
N PRO A 130 22.33 0.66 1.92
CA PRO A 130 22.15 2.00 1.39
C PRO A 130 21.13 2.82 2.20
N LEU A 131 21.38 4.14 2.32
CA LEU A 131 20.54 5.08 3.09
C LEU A 131 19.08 5.15 2.62
N MET A 132 18.83 4.82 1.35
CA MET A 132 17.49 4.81 0.73
C MET A 132 17.08 3.41 0.23
N ALA A 133 17.57 2.36 0.87
CA ALA A 133 17.27 0.98 0.48
C ALA A 133 15.77 0.70 0.49
N VAL A 134 15.07 1.10 1.55
CA VAL A 134 13.62 0.85 1.70
C VAL A 134 12.83 1.59 0.61
N ARG A 135 13.13 2.87 0.37
CA ARG A 135 12.49 3.66 -0.69
C ARG A 135 12.69 3.05 -2.07
N LYS A 136 13.90 2.55 -2.36
CA LYS A 136 14.18 1.91 -3.65
C LYS A 136 13.40 0.61 -3.84
N VAL A 137 13.25 -0.18 -2.78
CA VAL A 137 12.41 -1.40 -2.78
C VAL A 137 10.94 -1.03 -3.01
N LEU A 138 10.41 -0.05 -2.27
CA LEU A 138 9.04 0.45 -2.45
C LEU A 138 8.79 0.94 -3.89
N SER A 139 9.74 1.69 -4.44
CA SER A 139 9.65 2.23 -5.80
C SER A 139 9.55 1.13 -6.86
N ALA A 140 10.09 -0.07 -6.61
CA ALA A 140 9.99 -1.20 -7.54
C ALA A 140 8.54 -1.72 -7.68
N PHE A 141 7.75 -1.66 -6.60
CA PHE A 141 6.35 -2.12 -6.54
C PHE A 141 5.33 -1.12 -7.11
N ALA A 142 5.77 0.07 -7.53
CA ALA A 142 4.91 1.07 -8.17
C ALA A 142 5.33 1.27 -9.64
N THR A 143 4.36 1.37 -10.54
CA THR A 143 4.62 1.78 -11.93
C THR A 143 4.94 3.26 -12.04
N LEU A 144 5.31 3.74 -13.23
CA LEU A 144 5.49 5.17 -13.50
C LEU A 144 4.18 5.94 -13.28
N GLU A 145 3.06 5.31 -13.57
CA GLU A 145 1.71 5.84 -13.45
C GLU A 145 1.16 5.79 -12.02
N GLY A 146 1.92 5.24 -11.05
CA GLY A 146 1.46 5.12 -9.67
C GLY A 146 0.48 3.98 -9.42
N THR A 147 0.51 2.93 -10.25
CA THR A 147 -0.29 1.72 -10.05
C THR A 147 0.52 0.61 -9.40
N LYS A 148 -0.16 -0.31 -8.71
CA LYS A 148 0.44 -1.53 -8.15
C LYS A 148 1.18 -2.34 -9.21
N ARG A 149 2.37 -2.83 -8.85
CA ARG A 149 3.13 -3.78 -9.63
C ARG A 149 3.48 -5.00 -8.78
N PRO A 150 2.89 -6.17 -9.06
CA PRO A 150 3.20 -7.40 -8.32
C PRO A 150 4.58 -7.93 -8.72
N LEU A 151 5.42 -8.25 -7.73
CA LEU A 151 6.79 -8.73 -7.91
C LEU A 151 7.16 -9.81 -6.89
N THR A 152 8.05 -10.73 -7.26
CA THR A 152 8.71 -11.63 -6.30
C THR A 152 9.92 -10.96 -5.63
N LYS A 153 10.44 -11.52 -4.53
CA LYS A 153 11.65 -11.03 -3.86
C LYS A 153 12.87 -11.02 -4.79
N GLU A 154 12.96 -11.98 -5.71
CA GLU A 154 14.03 -12.08 -6.71
C GLU A 154 13.90 -11.01 -7.79
N GLN A 155 12.68 -10.66 -8.19
CA GLN A 155 12.44 -9.61 -9.19
C GLN A 155 12.66 -8.20 -8.65
N VAL A 156 12.50 -8.02 -7.34
CA VAL A 156 12.82 -6.77 -6.62
C VAL A 156 14.32 -6.62 -6.39
N ALA A 157 15.13 -7.66 -6.63
CA ALA A 157 16.57 -7.61 -6.43
C ALA A 157 17.18 -6.46 -7.23
N LEU A 158 17.62 -5.43 -6.51
CA LEU A 158 18.35 -4.30 -7.06
C LEU A 158 19.85 -4.61 -7.03
N SER A 159 20.58 -4.18 -8.05
CA SER A 159 22.03 -4.41 -8.20
C SER A 159 22.88 -3.99 -6.99
N ASN A 160 22.31 -3.14 -6.14
CA ASN A 160 22.97 -2.48 -5.02
C ASN A 160 22.49 -3.01 -3.65
N LEU A 161 21.65 -4.05 -3.62
CA LEU A 161 21.13 -4.67 -2.40
C LEU A 161 21.38 -6.18 -2.43
N LYS A 162 21.82 -6.74 -1.30
CA LYS A 162 21.90 -8.19 -1.14
C LYS A 162 20.50 -8.79 -1.00
N SER A 163 20.33 -10.04 -1.46
CA SER A 163 19.05 -10.75 -1.36
C SER A 163 18.51 -10.81 0.07
N GLU A 164 19.38 -10.96 1.08
CA GLU A 164 19.02 -10.94 2.50
C GLU A 164 18.43 -9.59 2.93
N GLN A 165 18.99 -8.47 2.45
CA GLN A 165 18.48 -7.13 2.74
C GLN A 165 17.12 -6.91 2.09
N VAL A 166 16.94 -7.36 0.85
CA VAL A 166 15.64 -7.27 0.16
C VAL A 166 14.59 -8.11 0.88
N ALA A 167 14.93 -9.34 1.28
CA ALA A 167 14.02 -10.19 2.04
C ALA A 167 13.60 -9.54 3.36
N PHE A 168 14.57 -9.02 4.14
CA PHE A 168 14.28 -8.30 5.39
C PHE A 168 13.34 -7.11 5.18
N ILE A 169 13.60 -6.29 4.16
CA ILE A 169 12.75 -5.13 3.85
C ILE A 169 11.33 -5.57 3.47
N VAL A 170 11.21 -6.54 2.57
CA VAL A 170 9.90 -7.04 2.10
C VAL A 170 9.10 -7.63 3.27
N ASP A 171 9.73 -8.42 4.14
CA ASP A 171 9.07 -9.02 5.30
C ASP A 171 8.60 -7.95 6.29
N LYS A 172 9.38 -6.88 6.49
CA LYS A 172 8.99 -5.75 7.34
C LYS A 172 7.86 -4.92 6.72
N LEU A 173 7.87 -4.72 5.41
CA LEU A 173 6.80 -4.03 4.70
C LEU A 173 5.49 -4.83 4.70
N GLU A 174 5.56 -6.15 4.65
CA GLU A 174 4.39 -7.03 4.82
C GLU A 174 3.84 -6.94 6.26
N GLN A 175 4.71 -7.03 7.27
CA GLN A 175 4.33 -6.87 8.69
C GLN A 175 3.68 -5.51 8.95
N ALA A 176 4.16 -4.45 8.30
CA ALA A 176 3.61 -3.11 8.37
C ALA A 176 2.32 -2.93 7.55
N ARG A 177 1.81 -3.98 6.88
CA ARG A 177 0.62 -3.96 6.00
C ARG A 177 0.72 -3.02 4.80
N ILE A 178 1.94 -2.63 4.41
CA ILE A 178 2.21 -1.83 3.21
C ILE A 178 2.18 -2.73 1.98
N LEU A 179 2.79 -3.91 2.10
CA LEU A 179 2.73 -4.95 1.08
C LEU A 179 1.79 -6.08 1.54
N ARG A 180 1.20 -6.74 0.55
CA ARG A 180 0.49 -8.00 0.72
C ARG A 180 1.14 -9.09 -0.09
N TYR A 181 1.12 -10.31 0.43
CA TYR A 181 1.57 -11.49 -0.28
C TYR A 181 0.36 -12.26 -0.83
N GLU A 182 0.19 -12.26 -2.15
CA GLU A 182 -0.87 -12.98 -2.84
C GLU A 182 -0.31 -13.70 -4.08
N ASN A 183 -0.70 -14.96 -4.30
CA ASN A 183 -0.30 -15.74 -5.47
C ASN A 183 1.22 -15.79 -5.72
N GLN A 184 2.01 -15.94 -4.64
CA GLN A 184 3.48 -15.94 -4.68
C GLN A 184 4.13 -14.60 -5.06
N LEU A 185 3.34 -13.53 -5.16
CA LEU A 185 3.79 -12.20 -5.50
C LEU A 185 3.52 -11.26 -4.33
N TYR A 186 4.40 -10.27 -4.19
CA TYR A 186 4.21 -9.15 -3.29
C TYR A 186 3.72 -7.95 -4.09
N GLU A 187 2.75 -7.20 -3.57
CA GLU A 187 2.30 -5.95 -4.15
C GLU A 187 1.81 -5.00 -3.06
N PHE A 188 1.63 -3.71 -3.39
CA PHE A 188 1.01 -2.80 -2.44
C PHE A 188 -0.39 -3.28 -2.07
N SER A 189 -0.70 -3.15 -0.78
CA SER A 189 -2.06 -3.34 -0.28
C SER A 189 -3.04 -2.43 -1.04
N HIS A 190 -2.62 -1.23 -1.46
CA HIS A 190 -3.46 -0.22 -2.08
C HIS A 190 -2.83 0.56 -3.22
N ASP A 191 -3.66 1.03 -4.16
CA ASP A 191 -3.18 1.84 -5.29
C ASP A 191 -2.78 3.23 -4.82
N THR A 192 -3.44 3.79 -3.80
CA THR A 192 -3.05 5.07 -3.21
C THR A 192 -1.63 5.03 -2.64
N LEU A 193 -1.18 3.90 -2.08
CA LEU A 193 0.21 3.74 -1.65
C LEU A 193 1.18 3.75 -2.84
N ALA A 194 0.82 3.08 -3.94
CA ALA A 194 1.61 3.10 -5.16
C ALA A 194 1.69 4.51 -5.78
N LEU A 195 0.58 5.27 -5.71
CA LEU A 195 0.49 6.65 -6.16
C LEU A 195 1.38 7.57 -5.31
N GLN A 196 1.33 7.44 -3.99
CA GLN A 196 2.17 8.20 -3.05
C GLN A 196 3.66 7.92 -3.31
N VAL A 197 4.05 6.65 -3.47
CA VAL A 197 5.44 6.28 -3.80
C VAL A 197 5.87 6.86 -5.14
N ALA A 198 5.00 6.83 -6.16
CA ALA A 198 5.31 7.38 -7.47
C ALA A 198 5.45 8.92 -7.44
N GLY A 199 4.61 9.61 -6.67
CA GLY A 199 4.66 11.06 -6.49
C GLY A 199 5.90 11.56 -5.73
N GLN A 200 6.49 10.72 -4.89
CA GLN A 200 7.72 11.05 -4.14
C GLN A 200 9.02 10.85 -4.95
N ARG A 201 8.94 10.39 -6.21
CA ARG A 201 10.12 10.16 -7.06
C ARG A 201 10.71 11.49 -7.55
N SER A 202 12.03 11.52 -7.68
CA SER A 202 12.70 12.67 -8.29
C SER A 202 12.50 12.69 -9.81
N ALA A 203 12.67 13.87 -10.43
CA ALA A 203 12.62 14.01 -11.89
C ALA A 203 13.62 13.07 -12.59
N ASP A 204 14.81 12.89 -12.01
CA ASP A 204 15.85 11.99 -12.53
C ASP A 204 15.43 10.52 -12.46
N GLU A 205 14.79 10.10 -11.36
CA GLU A 205 14.27 8.73 -11.21
C GLU A 205 13.17 8.44 -12.23
N VAL A 206 12.28 9.39 -12.45
CA VAL A 206 11.22 9.29 -13.47
C VAL A 206 11.84 9.18 -14.87
N ALA A 207 12.82 10.01 -15.20
CA ALA A 207 13.50 9.98 -16.49
C ALA A 207 14.22 8.63 -16.72
N LEU A 208 14.92 8.10 -15.72
CA LEU A 208 15.59 6.80 -15.81
C LEU A 208 14.60 5.66 -16.05
N LEU A 209 13.47 5.66 -15.35
CA LEU A 209 12.42 4.67 -15.52
C LEU A 209 11.77 4.75 -16.91
N GLN A 210 11.53 5.97 -17.43
CA GLN A 210 11.03 6.18 -18.78
C GLN A 210 12.00 5.64 -19.84
N ILE A 211 13.30 5.94 -19.71
CA ILE A 211 14.33 5.41 -20.61
C ILE A 211 14.37 3.88 -20.53
N SER A 212 14.37 3.30 -19.33
CA SER A 212 14.37 1.85 -19.15
C SER A 212 13.15 1.19 -19.79
N ARG A 213 11.96 1.80 -19.64
CA ARG A 213 10.73 1.35 -20.31
C ARG A 213 10.87 1.38 -21.82
N ILE A 214 11.31 2.50 -22.39
CA ILE A 214 11.51 2.63 -23.85
C ILE A 214 12.48 1.55 -24.35
N VAL A 215 13.61 1.34 -23.67
CA VAL A 215 14.59 0.31 -24.05
C VAL A 215 13.96 -1.08 -24.02
N ARG A 216 13.20 -1.41 -22.97
CA ARG A 216 12.53 -2.71 -22.84
C ARG A 216 11.46 -2.92 -23.90
N ASP A 217 10.62 -1.91 -24.14
CA ASP A 217 9.55 -1.95 -25.14
C ASP A 217 10.12 -2.10 -26.56
N ARG A 218 11.22 -1.39 -26.86
CA ARG A 218 11.93 -1.50 -28.13
C ARG A 218 12.63 -2.84 -28.29
N PHE A 219 13.22 -3.39 -27.22
CA PHE A 219 13.80 -4.72 -27.24
C PHE A 219 12.74 -5.80 -27.49
N HIS A 220 11.60 -5.74 -26.82
CA HIS A 220 10.48 -6.66 -27.08
C HIS A 220 9.93 -6.52 -28.50
N SER A 221 9.78 -5.29 -28.99
CA SER A 221 9.37 -5.03 -30.38
C SER A 221 10.36 -5.67 -31.35
N TYR A 222 11.65 -5.47 -31.13
CA TYR A 222 12.70 -6.09 -31.95
C TYR A 222 12.65 -7.62 -31.93
N GLN A 223 12.42 -8.25 -30.77
CA GLN A 223 12.27 -9.71 -30.69
C GLN A 223 11.09 -10.21 -31.51
N ALA A 224 9.98 -9.45 -31.55
CA ALA A 224 8.77 -9.82 -32.28
C ALA A 224 8.87 -9.53 -33.79
N THR A 225 9.46 -8.41 -34.20
CA THR A 225 9.43 -7.93 -35.58
C THR A 225 10.76 -8.10 -36.32
N ARG A 226 11.87 -8.36 -35.59
CA ARG A 226 13.26 -8.33 -36.09
C ARG A 226 13.67 -7.04 -36.81
N THR A 227 12.91 -5.97 -36.67
CA THR A 227 13.21 -4.66 -37.26
C THR A 227 13.90 -3.77 -36.23
N LEU A 228 15.12 -3.34 -36.55
CA LEU A 228 15.87 -2.37 -35.76
C LEU A 228 15.48 -0.96 -36.19
N LEU A 229 14.92 -0.18 -35.26
CA LEU A 229 14.67 1.27 -35.39
C LEU A 229 13.89 1.66 -36.65
N ASN A 230 12.57 1.49 -36.63
CA ASN A 230 11.73 2.29 -37.53
C ASN A 230 11.81 3.75 -37.07
N ALA A 231 12.57 4.55 -37.81
CA ALA A 231 12.49 6.00 -37.74
C ALA A 231 11.12 6.42 -38.28
N ASN A 232 10.30 7.00 -37.41
CA ASN A 232 9.25 7.95 -37.79
C ASN A 232 9.60 9.28 -37.14
#